data_AF-A0A317KGK7-F1
#
_entry.id   AF-A0A317KGK7-F1
#
_cell.length_a   1.000
_cell.length_b   1.000
_cell.length_c   1.000
_cell.angle_alpha   90.00
_cell.angle_beta   90.00
_cell.angle_gamma   90.00
#
_symmetry.space_group_name_H-M   'P 1'
#
loop_
_entity.id
_entity.type
_entity.pdbx_description
1 polymer ?
#
loop_
_entity_poly.entity_id
_entity_poly.type
_entity_poly.pdbx_seq_one_letter_code
_entity_poly.pdbx_strand_id
1 'polypeptide(L)'
;MAVVALAASGCAASYEDRMKYLDEIAQKGIDYRAKLYEQKTEPSTEACKIGFDLLKANPPQDQDGGGTSSKWKEQVEEAYIKSCVTGELKPKPDVEGVDAVTPVPVTAPPGPSGSPSASASPAT
;
A
#
# COMPACT_ATOMS: atom_id res chain seq x y z
N MET A 1 41.04 -24.67 -9.08
CA MET A 1 39.82 -24.30 -9.82
C MET A 1 38.65 -25.05 -9.19
N ALA A 2 37.86 -24.39 -8.34
CA ALA A 2 36.64 -24.96 -7.80
C ALA A 2 35.46 -24.42 -8.62
N VAL A 3 34.88 -25.28 -9.45
CA VAL A 3 33.62 -25.01 -10.14
C VAL A 3 32.52 -25.27 -9.11
N VAL A 4 32.09 -24.22 -8.41
CA VAL A 4 30.88 -24.27 -7.59
C VAL A 4 29.70 -24.27 -8.56
N ALA A 5 29.09 -25.44 -8.71
CA ALA A 5 27.91 -25.66 -9.52
C ALA A 5 26.78 -24.72 -9.04
N LEU A 6 26.39 -23.79 -9.91
CA LEU A 6 25.15 -23.02 -9.80
C LEU A 6 23.98 -24.00 -9.93
N ALA A 7 23.51 -24.52 -8.80
CA ALA A 7 22.19 -25.11 -8.70
C ALA A 7 21.14 -23.99 -8.87
N ALA A 8 20.80 -23.68 -10.11
CA ALA A 8 19.64 -22.86 -10.44
C ALA A 8 18.36 -23.69 -10.28
N SER A 9 18.05 -24.11 -9.05
CA SER A 9 16.69 -24.48 -8.70
C SER A 9 15.90 -23.19 -8.57
N GLY A 10 14.93 -22.98 -9.48
CA GLY A 10 14.00 -21.85 -9.46
C GLY A 10 13.07 -21.89 -8.25
N CYS A 11 13.63 -21.64 -7.06
CA CYS A 11 12.86 -21.45 -5.84
C CYS A 11 12.10 -20.14 -5.93
N ALA A 12 10.85 -20.16 -5.45
CA ALA A 12 10.10 -18.94 -5.22
C ALA A 12 10.89 -18.00 -4.31
N ALA A 13 10.79 -16.69 -4.55
CA ALA A 13 11.29 -15.71 -3.61
C ALA A 13 10.58 -15.86 -2.26
N SER A 14 11.32 -15.65 -1.18
CA SER A 14 10.77 -15.71 0.17
C SER A 14 9.63 -14.70 0.32
N TYR A 15 8.74 -14.96 1.28
CA TYR A 15 7.62 -14.05 1.56
C TYR A 15 8.13 -12.65 1.93
N GLU A 16 9.21 -12.56 2.71
CA GLU A 16 9.83 -11.30 3.09
C GLU A 16 10.34 -10.50 1.87
N ASP A 17 11.00 -11.15 0.90
CA ASP A 17 11.47 -10.49 -0.33
C ASP A 17 10.30 -9.96 -1.17
N ARG A 18 9.20 -10.70 -1.21
CA ARG A 18 7.96 -10.26 -1.87
C ARG A 18 7.38 -9.04 -1.17
N MET A 19 7.28 -9.05 0.16
CA MET A 19 6.78 -7.89 0.90
C MET A 19 7.68 -6.66 0.75
N LYS A 20 9.00 -6.85 0.77
CA LYS A 20 9.97 -5.78 0.52
C LYS A 20 9.81 -5.20 -0.88
N TYR A 21 9.60 -6.05 -1.88
CA TYR A 21 9.35 -5.59 -3.24
C TYR A 21 8.05 -4.76 -3.36
N LEU A 22 6.99 -5.12 -2.61
CA LEU A 22 5.78 -4.29 -2.55
C LEU A 22 6.05 -2.93 -1.91
N ASP A 23 6.85 -2.86 -0.83
CA ASP A 23 7.25 -1.59 -0.23
C ASP A 23 8.03 -0.72 -1.23
N GLU A 24 8.99 -1.31 -1.96
CA GLU A 24 9.80 -0.60 -2.96
C GLU A 24 8.94 -0.07 -4.12
N ILE A 25 7.98 -0.87 -4.59
CA ILE A 25 7.05 -0.47 -5.64
C ILE A 25 6.08 0.61 -5.15
N ALA A 26 5.59 0.51 -3.93
CA ALA A 26 4.76 1.54 -3.30
C ALA A 26 5.51 2.87 -3.19
N GLN A 27 6.77 2.85 -2.74
CA GLN A 27 7.63 4.05 -2.73
C GLN A 27 7.77 4.67 -4.11
N LYS A 28 8.04 3.86 -5.15
CA LYS A 28 8.12 4.36 -6.54
C LYS A 28 6.80 4.98 -7.02
N GLY A 29 5.67 4.49 -6.55
CA GLY A 29 4.37 5.11 -6.79
C GLY A 29 4.29 6.51 -6.19
N ILE A 30 4.73 6.68 -4.94
CA ILE A 30 4.77 7.98 -4.24
C ILE A 30 5.77 8.94 -4.91
N ASP A 31 6.94 8.46 -5.32
CA ASP A 31 7.92 9.27 -6.07
C ASP A 31 7.33 9.74 -7.40
N TYR A 32 6.61 8.88 -8.11
CA TYR A 32 5.96 9.26 -9.35
C TYR A 32 4.84 10.27 -9.13
N ARG A 33 4.07 10.13 -8.05
CA ARG A 33 3.10 11.13 -7.61
C ARG A 33 3.74 12.51 -7.43
N ALA A 34 4.90 12.58 -6.77
CA ALA A 34 5.64 13.83 -6.62
C ALA A 34 6.00 14.43 -7.99
N LYS A 35 6.49 13.62 -8.94
CA LYS A 35 6.79 14.06 -10.32
C LYS A 35 5.57 14.54 -11.10
N LEU A 36 4.38 13.96 -10.84
CA LEU A 36 3.14 14.44 -11.45
C LEU A 36 2.80 15.85 -10.95
N TYR A 37 2.91 16.10 -9.64
CA TYR A 37 2.71 17.44 -9.10
C TYR A 37 3.74 18.46 -9.59
N GLU A 38 5.02 18.07 -9.74
CA GLU A 38 6.03 18.93 -10.37
C GLU A 38 5.64 19.34 -11.80
N GLN A 39 4.99 18.44 -12.53
CA GLN A 39 4.46 18.67 -13.88
C GLN A 39 3.06 19.32 -13.90
N LYS A 40 2.56 19.77 -12.74
CA LYS A 40 1.20 20.31 -12.57
C LYS A 40 0.08 19.39 -13.09
N THR A 41 0.33 18.08 -13.01
CA THR A 41 -0.63 17.04 -13.38
C THR A 41 -1.15 16.38 -12.12
N GLU A 42 -2.46 16.16 -12.03
CA GLU A 42 -3.04 15.48 -10.87
C GLU A 42 -2.78 13.96 -10.95
N PRO A 43 -2.47 13.31 -9.81
CA PRO A 43 -2.30 11.86 -9.74
C PRO A 43 -3.67 11.16 -9.87
N SER A 44 -4.02 10.82 -11.11
CA SER A 44 -5.18 9.97 -11.42
C SER A 44 -4.77 8.51 -11.54
N THR A 45 -5.72 7.59 -11.39
CA THR A 45 -5.50 6.16 -11.61
C THR A 45 -4.88 5.86 -12.98
N GLU A 46 -5.28 6.57 -14.03
CA GLU A 46 -4.73 6.42 -15.38
C GLU A 46 -3.29 6.93 -15.48
N ALA A 47 -2.98 8.11 -14.90
CA ALA A 47 -1.62 8.63 -14.87
C ALA A 47 -0.66 7.69 -14.12
N CYS A 48 -1.12 7.14 -12.99
CA CYS A 48 -0.39 6.15 -12.22
C CYS A 48 -0.21 4.82 -12.96
N LYS A 49 -1.21 4.36 -13.72
CA LYS A 49 -1.06 3.18 -14.59
C LYS A 49 0.04 3.39 -15.63
N ILE A 50 0.07 4.56 -16.28
CA ILE A 50 1.13 4.90 -17.23
C ILE A 50 2.49 4.89 -16.53
N GLY A 51 2.58 5.46 -15.32
CA GLY A 51 3.81 5.42 -14.51
C GLY A 51 4.29 3.99 -14.21
N PHE A 52 3.36 3.08 -13.92
CA PHE A 52 3.66 1.67 -13.69
C PHE A 52 4.15 0.96 -14.96
N ASP A 53 3.50 1.19 -16.10
CA ASP A 53 3.91 0.64 -17.40
C ASP A 53 5.34 1.11 -17.77
N LEU A 54 5.64 2.38 -17.52
CA LEU A 54 6.97 2.96 -17.75
C LEU A 54 8.05 2.38 -16.84
N LEU A 55 7.66 1.91 -15.65
CA LEU A 55 8.58 1.32 -14.69
C LEU A 55 9.14 -0.02 -15.18
N LYS A 56 8.43 -0.72 -16.08
CA LYS A 56 8.77 -2.07 -16.54
C LYS A 56 9.11 -2.99 -15.38
N ALA A 57 8.22 -3.01 -14.38
CA ALA A 57 8.40 -3.74 -13.14
C ALA A 57 8.76 -5.21 -13.42
N ASN A 58 9.83 -5.69 -12.78
CA ASN A 58 10.26 -7.08 -12.87
C ASN A 58 10.12 -7.75 -11.50
N PRO A 59 8.89 -8.15 -11.13
CA PRO A 59 8.61 -8.69 -9.80
C PRO A 59 9.34 -10.01 -9.55
N PRO A 60 9.75 -10.28 -8.30
CA PRO A 60 10.32 -11.56 -7.93
C PRO A 60 9.31 -12.70 -8.16
N GLN A 61 9.82 -13.92 -8.34
CA GLN A 61 8.98 -15.10 -8.53
C GLN A 61 8.24 -15.45 -7.24
N ASP A 62 6.95 -15.77 -7.31
CA ASP A 62 6.14 -16.17 -6.16
C ASP A 62 5.81 -17.68 -6.14
N GLN A 63 6.16 -18.40 -7.21
CA GLN A 63 5.89 -19.82 -7.38
C GLN A 63 7.18 -20.63 -7.55
N ASP A 64 7.23 -21.78 -6.86
CA ASP A 64 8.28 -22.77 -7.03
C ASP A 64 8.15 -23.44 -8.39
N GLY A 65 9.26 -23.54 -9.12
CA GLY A 65 9.28 -24.06 -10.49
C GLY A 65 9.35 -22.99 -11.57
N GLY A 66 9.47 -21.72 -11.17
CA GLY A 66 9.87 -20.62 -12.05
C GLY A 66 8.69 -19.88 -12.68
N GLY A 67 8.22 -18.83 -12.01
CA GLY A 67 7.23 -17.92 -12.59
C GLY A 67 6.78 -16.84 -11.62
N THR A 68 6.28 -15.75 -12.20
CA THR A 68 5.51 -14.73 -11.49
C THR A 68 4.05 -14.93 -11.86
N SER A 69 3.23 -15.34 -10.89
CA SER A 69 1.80 -15.56 -11.08
C SER A 69 1.09 -14.26 -11.46
N SER A 70 0.00 -14.37 -12.21
CA SER A 70 -0.81 -13.20 -12.58
C SER A 70 -1.33 -12.48 -11.34
N LYS A 71 -1.74 -13.22 -10.31
CA LYS A 71 -2.18 -12.68 -9.02
C LYS A 71 -1.10 -11.86 -8.33
N TRP A 72 0.16 -12.29 -8.42
CA TRP A 72 1.27 -11.55 -7.85
C TRP A 72 1.55 -10.25 -8.62
N LYS A 73 1.50 -10.29 -9.97
CA LYS A 73 1.61 -9.09 -10.80
C LYS A 73 0.51 -8.07 -10.50
N GLU A 74 -0.73 -8.53 -10.34
CA GLU A 74 -1.87 -7.68 -9.98
C GLU A 74 -1.67 -7.00 -8.62
N GLN A 75 -1.13 -7.71 -7.61
CA GLN A 75 -0.82 -7.12 -6.30
C GLN A 75 0.26 -6.04 -6.37
N VAL A 76 1.30 -6.28 -7.19
CA VAL A 76 2.38 -5.32 -7.43
C VAL A 76 1.84 -4.06 -8.13
N GLU A 77 1.02 -4.24 -9.17
CA GLU A 77 0.37 -3.14 -9.88
C GLU A 77 -0.55 -2.34 -8.93
N GLU A 78 -1.39 -3.02 -8.16
CA GLU A 78 -2.28 -2.37 -7.19
C GLU A 78 -1.49 -1.58 -6.14
N ALA A 79 -0.41 -2.16 -5.61
CA ALA A 79 0.45 -1.49 -4.62
C ALA A 79 1.05 -0.20 -5.19
N TYR A 80 1.51 -0.22 -6.45
CA TYR A 80 2.02 0.98 -7.11
C TYR A 80 0.92 2.03 -7.29
N ILE A 81 -0.17 1.65 -7.95
CA ILE A 81 -1.23 2.60 -8.34
C ILE A 81 -1.84 3.23 -7.10
N LYS A 82 -2.15 2.42 -6.08
CA LYS A 82 -2.76 2.92 -4.85
C LYS A 82 -1.83 3.90 -4.16
N SER A 83 -0.54 3.57 -4.02
CA SER A 83 0.44 4.47 -3.39
C SER A 83 0.69 5.74 -4.22
N CYS A 84 0.60 5.65 -5.54
CA CYS A 84 0.69 6.81 -6.44
C CYS A 84 -0.53 7.74 -6.34
N VAL A 85 -1.74 7.20 -6.19
CA VAL A 85 -2.94 8.04 -6.06
C VAL A 85 -3.04 8.63 -4.65
N THR A 86 -2.87 7.82 -3.60
CA THR A 86 -3.06 8.25 -2.21
C THR A 86 -1.84 8.97 -1.63
N GLY A 87 -0.63 8.67 -2.11
CA GLY A 87 0.60 9.16 -1.50
C GLY A 87 0.97 8.45 -0.19
N GLU A 88 0.27 7.37 0.16
CA GLU A 88 0.53 6.56 1.36
C GLU A 88 1.14 5.22 0.97
N LEU A 89 2.10 4.74 1.75
CA LEU A 89 2.54 3.36 1.69
C LEU A 89 1.35 2.46 2.08
N LYS A 90 0.92 1.56 1.19
CA LYS A 90 -0.10 0.57 1.54
C LYS A 90 0.36 -0.18 2.81
N PRO A 91 -0.48 -0.29 3.86
CA PRO A 91 -0.14 -1.14 5.00
C PRO A 91 0.09 -2.57 4.50
N LYS A 92 1.17 -3.20 4.98
CA LYS A 92 1.53 -4.59 4.64
C LYS A 92 0.31 -5.50 4.83
N PRO A 93 0.08 -6.51 3.98
CA PRO A 93 -0.92 -7.52 4.28
C PRO A 93 -0.54 -8.18 5.61
N ASP A 94 -1.36 -7.92 6.64
CA ASP A 94 -1.19 -8.48 7.98
C ASP A 94 -1.07 -10.01 7.89
N VAL A 95 0.00 -10.56 8.47
CA VAL A 95 0.27 -12.01 8.47
C VAL A 95 -0.62 -12.78 9.44
N GLU A 96 -1.45 -12.13 10.23
CA GLU A 96 -2.37 -12.80 11.16
C GLU A 96 -3.71 -12.07 11.18
N GLY A 97 -4.80 -12.83 11.10
CA GLY A 97 -6.16 -12.31 11.02
C GLY A 97 -6.61 -11.51 12.25
N VAL A 98 -6.27 -10.23 12.29
CA VAL A 98 -6.86 -9.25 13.21
C VAL A 98 -7.48 -8.11 12.38
N ASP A 99 -8.81 -8.04 12.45
CA ASP A 99 -9.63 -6.90 12.04
C ASP A 99 -9.10 -5.60 12.66
N ALA A 100 -8.26 -4.87 11.92
CA ALA A 100 -7.89 -3.51 12.27
C ALA A 100 -9.06 -2.57 11.93
N VAL A 101 -10.10 -2.60 12.77
CA VAL A 101 -11.10 -1.54 12.84
C VAL A 101 -10.40 -0.31 13.39
N THR A 102 -9.94 0.59 12.52
CA THR A 102 -9.51 1.93 12.92
C THR A 102 -10.79 2.75 13.18
N PRO A 103 -11.15 3.09 14.43
CA PRO A 103 -12.28 3.97 14.67
C PRO A 103 -11.93 5.37 14.15
N VAL A 104 -12.65 5.82 13.14
CA VAL A 104 -12.60 7.22 12.67
C VAL A 104 -13.08 8.11 13.83
N PRO A 105 -12.32 9.11 14.29
CA PRO A 105 -12.83 10.07 15.25
C PRO A 105 -13.94 10.88 14.56
N VAL A 106 -15.17 10.72 15.02
CA VAL A 106 -16.27 11.60 14.62
C VAL A 106 -15.98 12.98 15.21
N THR A 107 -15.46 13.88 14.39
CA THR A 107 -15.38 15.31 14.69
C THR A 107 -16.80 15.84 14.84
N ALA A 108 -17.27 15.96 16.08
CA ALA A 108 -18.51 16.65 16.38
C ALA A 108 -18.35 18.15 16.04
N PRO A 109 -19.34 18.79 15.38
CA PRO A 109 -19.30 20.22 15.10
C PRO A 109 -19.32 21.04 16.41
N PRO A 110 -18.69 22.23 16.45
CA PRO A 110 -18.73 23.08 17.64
C PRO A 110 -20.18 23.56 17.86
N GLY A 111 -20.80 23.06 18.92
CA GLY A 111 -22.12 23.51 19.33
C GLY A 111 -22.09 25.00 19.71
N PRO A 112 -23.06 25.82 19.27
CA PRO A 112 -23.16 27.20 19.72
C PRO A 112 -23.58 27.26 21.19
N SER A 113 -22.91 28.16 21.92
CA SER A 113 -23.19 28.59 23.30
C SER A 113 -24.69 28.62 23.66
N GLY A 114 -25.03 27.99 24.78
CA GLY A 114 -26.34 28.14 25.44
C GLY A 114 -26.31 27.65 26.89
N SER A 115 -26.18 28.61 27.81
CA SER A 115 -26.49 28.65 29.27
C SER A 115 -26.57 27.37 30.13
N PRO A 116 -25.93 27.36 31.32
CA PRO A 116 -26.28 26.42 32.39
C PRO A 116 -27.58 26.88 33.07
N SER A 117 -28.63 26.06 33.03
CA SER A 117 -29.80 26.23 33.89
C SER A 117 -30.02 24.95 34.67
N ALA A 118 -29.62 25.00 35.94
CA ALA A 118 -29.85 23.96 36.92
C ALA A 118 -31.35 23.69 37.08
N SER A 119 -31.73 22.42 37.19
CA SER A 119 -33.00 22.05 37.81
C SER A 119 -32.90 20.64 38.42
N ALA A 120 -32.87 20.62 39.76
CA ALA A 120 -33.49 19.70 40.74
C ALA A 120 -33.51 18.19 40.47
N SER A 121 -33.42 17.24 41.41
CA SER A 121 -33.24 17.11 42.88
C SER A 121 -33.11 15.58 43.13
N PRO A 122 -32.65 15.10 44.31
CA PRO A 122 -32.33 13.67 44.51
C PRO A 122 -33.45 12.83 45.14
N ALA A 123 -33.27 11.51 44.99
CA ALA A 123 -33.64 10.40 45.88
C ALA A 123 -35.08 9.85 45.88
N THR A 124 -35.15 8.51 45.80
CA THR A 124 -36.00 7.66 46.64
C THR A 124 -35.14 6.55 47.23
#